data_AF-A0A353GTG6-F1
#
_entry.id   AF-A0A353GTG6-F1
#
_cell.length_a   1.000
_cell.length_b   1.000
_cell.length_c   1.000
_cell.angle_alpha   90.00
_cell.angle_beta   90.00
_cell.angle_gamma   90.00
#
_symmetry.space_group_name_H-M   'P 1'
#
loop_
_entity.id
_entity.type
_entity.pdbx_description
1 polymer ?
#
loop_
_entity_poly.entity_id
_entity_poly.type
_entity_poly.pdbx_seq_one_letter_code
_entity_poly.pdbx_strand_id
1 'polypeptide(L)'
;MIQKRKKLYFIMLLSIFTVFGAWIGKQPVLTTEAMAMDQEYEGYLITAHSSGMHENPGKITKECILMPECAASGYGISVKQSDGSYQFYKFDGNGQKLAKDILAKTAKESGILVIAKGTLDGGILKVTSLTEKILQKPVAIVLSGWLIETSCNGTNDPDKHTKECCLMKDCAASGYGIIVKQADGSFTFYKFDAKGHQLAADYLNKTAKKDNLTITVKGIWDGDILKVLSFAEKN
;
A
#
# COMPACT_ATOMS: atom_id res chain seq x y z
N MET A 1 19.94 -42.34 6.09
CA MET A 1 19.03 -43.03 7.04
C MET A 1 17.61 -42.61 6.73
N ILE A 2 16.82 -43.51 6.15
CA ILE A 2 15.45 -43.25 5.66
C ILE A 2 14.47 -43.89 6.65
N GLN A 3 13.65 -43.08 7.30
CA GLN A 3 12.62 -43.50 8.26
C GLN A 3 11.39 -44.06 7.52
N LYS A 4 11.22 -45.38 7.57
CA LYS A 4 9.95 -46.09 7.28
C LYS A 4 9.22 -46.28 8.60
N ARG A 5 7.97 -45.84 8.74
CA ARG A 5 6.92 -46.56 9.50
C ARG A 5 5.53 -46.28 8.90
N LYS A 6 5.01 -47.28 8.18
CA LYS A 6 3.59 -47.40 7.81
C LYS A 6 2.82 -47.90 9.04
N LYS A 7 1.70 -47.27 9.40
CA LYS A 7 0.73 -47.85 10.34
C LYS A 7 -0.52 -48.28 9.56
N LEU A 8 -0.74 -49.59 9.65
CA LEU A 8 -1.85 -50.39 9.17
C LEU A 8 -2.87 -50.42 10.31
N TYR A 9 -4.15 -50.09 10.07
CA TYR A 9 -5.22 -50.49 10.98
C TYR A 9 -6.38 -51.06 10.17
N PHE A 10 -6.69 -52.30 10.55
CA PHE A 10 -7.59 -53.24 9.92
C PHE A 10 -8.86 -53.31 10.76
N ILE A 11 -9.99 -53.02 10.11
CA ILE A 11 -11.32 -53.62 10.21
C ILE A 11 -11.77 -54.17 11.58
N MET A 12 -12.90 -53.63 12.08
CA MET A 12 -13.87 -54.42 12.84
C MET A 12 -15.29 -54.16 12.29
N LEU A 13 -15.90 -55.24 11.81
CA LEU A 13 -17.26 -55.39 11.29
C LEU A 13 -18.08 -56.16 12.34
N LEU A 14 -19.32 -55.72 12.60
CA LEU A 14 -20.53 -56.45 13.09
C LEU A 14 -21.44 -55.41 13.76
N SER A 15 -22.78 -55.40 13.70
CA SER A 15 -23.79 -56.30 13.12
C SER A 15 -25.13 -55.55 13.11
N ILE A 16 -26.01 -55.97 12.20
CA ILE A 16 -27.36 -55.47 11.90
C ILE A 16 -28.36 -55.74 13.04
N PHE A 17 -29.25 -54.79 13.33
CA PHE A 17 -30.64 -55.07 13.73
C PHE A 17 -31.58 -53.97 13.24
N THR A 18 -32.52 -54.34 12.37
CA THR A 18 -33.65 -53.55 11.89
C THR A 18 -34.80 -53.61 12.90
N VAL A 19 -35.34 -52.47 13.31
CA VAL A 19 -36.77 -52.33 13.64
C VAL A 19 -37.26 -50.96 13.18
N PHE A 20 -38.19 -51.00 12.23
CA PHE A 20 -39.03 -49.89 11.78
C PHE A 20 -39.92 -49.40 12.92
N GLY A 21 -39.81 -48.12 13.26
CA GLY A 21 -40.82 -47.38 14.01
C GLY A 21 -41.01 -46.04 13.32
N ALA A 22 -42.14 -45.87 12.63
CA ALA A 22 -42.51 -44.64 11.96
C ALA A 22 -42.69 -43.52 13.00
N TRP A 23 -41.73 -42.61 13.09
CA TRP A 23 -41.91 -41.30 13.71
C TRP A 23 -41.87 -40.24 12.63
N ILE A 24 -43.06 -39.75 12.26
CA ILE A 24 -43.26 -38.66 11.32
C ILE A 24 -42.61 -37.42 11.94
N GLY A 25 -41.49 -37.03 11.36
CA GLY A 25 -40.66 -35.96 11.85
C GLY A 25 -41.33 -34.59 11.75
N LYS A 26 -41.15 -33.80 12.79
CA LYS A 26 -40.72 -32.41 12.61
C LYS A 26 -39.22 -32.39 12.89
N GLN A 27 -38.42 -32.64 11.86
CA GLN A 27 -37.03 -32.18 11.93
C GLN A 27 -37.10 -30.66 12.01
N PRO A 28 -36.48 -30.01 13.02
CA PRO A 28 -36.27 -28.57 12.94
C PRO A 28 -35.45 -28.33 11.67
N VAL A 29 -36.03 -27.57 10.74
CA VAL A 29 -35.27 -27.01 9.62
C VAL A 29 -34.23 -26.12 10.29
N LEU A 30 -33.02 -26.65 10.48
CA LEU A 30 -31.85 -25.84 10.78
C LEU A 30 -31.61 -25.01 9.52
N THR A 31 -32.21 -23.83 9.48
CA THR A 31 -31.82 -22.77 8.56
C THR A 31 -30.39 -22.39 8.95
N THR A 32 -29.42 -22.96 8.24
CA THR A 32 -28.07 -22.41 8.16
C THR A 32 -28.21 -21.07 7.44
N GLU A 33 -28.60 -20.03 8.16
CA GLU A 33 -28.35 -18.66 7.74
C GLU A 33 -26.82 -18.54 7.66
N ALA A 34 -26.30 -18.65 6.44
CA ALA A 34 -24.92 -18.34 6.16
C ALA A 34 -24.72 -16.89 6.60
N MET A 35 -24.06 -16.69 7.74
CA MET A 35 -23.69 -15.37 8.20
C MET A 35 -22.86 -14.73 7.09
N ALA A 36 -23.44 -13.75 6.39
CA ALA A 36 -22.77 -13.05 5.33
C ALA A 36 -21.51 -12.40 5.93
N MET A 37 -20.35 -12.92 5.55
CA MET A 37 -19.07 -12.44 6.03
C MET A 37 -18.85 -11.02 5.47
N ASP A 38 -18.39 -10.12 6.33
CA ASP A 38 -18.04 -8.75 5.94
C ASP A 38 -17.05 -8.77 4.77
N GLN A 39 -17.37 -7.98 3.75
CA GLN A 39 -16.49 -7.70 2.62
C GLN A 39 -15.81 -6.35 2.85
N GLU A 40 -14.62 -6.21 2.27
CA GLU A 40 -13.84 -4.97 2.32
C GLU A 40 -13.94 -4.23 0.99
N TYR A 41 -14.22 -2.93 1.07
CA TYR A 41 -14.38 -2.03 -0.06
C TYR A 41 -13.41 -0.86 0.10
N GLU A 42 -12.57 -0.63 -0.91
CA GLU A 42 -11.70 0.53 -0.98
C GLU A 42 -12.21 1.52 -2.02
N GLY A 43 -12.27 2.80 -1.65
CA GLY A 43 -12.81 3.82 -2.55
C GLY A 43 -12.80 5.21 -1.95
N TYR A 44 -13.40 6.15 -2.67
CA TYR A 44 -13.51 7.55 -2.23
C TYR A 44 -14.78 7.75 -1.42
N LEU A 45 -14.65 8.38 -0.26
CA LEU A 45 -15.78 8.86 0.52
C LEU A 45 -16.41 10.06 -0.19
N ILE A 46 -17.64 9.88 -0.66
CA ILE A 46 -18.39 10.92 -1.40
C ILE A 46 -19.86 10.90 -0.99
N THR A 47 -20.67 11.75 -1.61
CA THR A 47 -22.13 11.78 -1.42
C THR A 47 -22.87 11.21 -2.61
N ALA A 48 -24.12 10.79 -2.44
CA ALA A 48 -24.95 10.33 -3.54
C ALA A 48 -25.13 11.42 -4.60
N HIS A 49 -25.25 12.69 -4.19
CA HIS A 49 -25.34 13.84 -5.09
C HIS A 49 -24.09 14.01 -5.96
N SER A 50 -22.90 13.85 -5.38
CA SER A 50 -21.63 13.98 -6.10
C SER A 50 -21.26 12.73 -6.93
N SER A 51 -21.99 11.63 -6.74
CA SER A 51 -21.80 10.43 -7.55
C SER A 51 -22.23 10.69 -9.01
N GLY A 52 -21.32 10.41 -9.96
CA GLY A 52 -21.56 10.66 -11.39
C GLY A 52 -21.32 12.10 -11.85
N MET A 53 -21.00 13.04 -10.96
CA MET A 53 -20.67 14.43 -11.33
C MET A 53 -19.24 14.61 -11.86
N HIS A 54 -18.34 13.66 -11.55
CA HIS A 54 -16.95 13.70 -11.97
C HIS A 54 -16.49 12.33 -12.46
N GLU A 55 -15.71 12.30 -13.55
CA GLU A 55 -15.04 11.09 -14.03
C GLU A 55 -14.09 10.48 -13.00
N ASN A 56 -13.52 11.32 -12.12
CA ASN A 56 -12.65 10.91 -11.03
C ASN A 56 -13.18 11.43 -9.68
N PRO A 57 -13.78 10.57 -8.84
CA PRO A 57 -14.30 10.95 -7.53
C PRO A 57 -13.21 11.42 -6.56
N GLY A 58 -11.93 11.13 -6.83
CA GLY A 58 -10.81 11.65 -6.04
C GLY A 58 -10.61 13.17 -6.14
N LYS A 59 -11.27 13.84 -7.10
CA LYS A 59 -11.24 15.31 -7.22
C LYS A 59 -12.32 16.00 -6.39
N ILE A 60 -13.31 15.25 -5.87
CA ILE A 60 -14.37 15.82 -5.05
C ILE A 60 -13.75 16.36 -3.75
N THR A 61 -14.07 17.61 -3.42
CA THR A 61 -13.55 18.28 -2.24
C THR A 61 -14.38 17.97 -0.99
N LYS A 62 -13.74 18.06 0.17
CA LYS A 62 -14.38 17.99 1.49
C LYS A 62 -15.49 19.03 1.62
N GLU A 63 -15.25 20.25 1.14
CA GLU A 63 -16.24 21.31 1.10
C GLU A 63 -17.49 20.90 0.30
N CYS A 64 -17.31 20.36 -0.92
CA CYS A 64 -18.42 19.87 -1.74
C CYS A 64 -19.21 18.77 -1.03
N ILE A 65 -18.53 17.83 -0.37
CA ILE A 65 -19.16 16.74 0.39
C ILE A 65 -20.02 17.28 1.56
N LEU A 66 -19.55 18.35 2.21
CA LEU A 66 -20.18 18.94 3.38
C LEU A 66 -21.27 19.98 3.07
N MET A 67 -21.45 20.37 1.80
CA MET A 67 -22.54 21.25 1.39
C MET A 67 -23.90 20.66 1.83
N PRO A 68 -24.87 21.47 2.28
CA PRO A 68 -26.14 20.97 2.82
C PRO A 68 -26.86 19.98 1.90
N GLU A 69 -26.93 20.26 0.60
CA GLU A 69 -27.57 19.39 -0.40
C GLU A 69 -26.80 18.07 -0.60
N CYS A 70 -25.47 18.15 -0.65
CA CYS A 70 -24.61 16.98 -0.75
C CYS A 70 -24.74 16.09 0.48
N ALA A 71 -24.62 16.66 1.68
CA ALA A 71 -24.75 15.93 2.93
C ALA A 71 -26.15 15.31 3.10
N ALA A 72 -27.21 16.01 2.68
CA ALA A 72 -28.59 15.51 2.73
C ALA A 72 -28.84 14.31 1.79
N SER A 73 -28.13 14.24 0.66
CA SER A 73 -28.23 13.10 -0.26
C SER A 73 -27.69 11.78 0.34
N GLY A 74 -26.86 11.88 1.37
CA GLY A 74 -26.24 10.78 2.10
C GLY A 74 -24.85 10.42 1.58
N TYR A 75 -23.99 10.00 2.49
CA TYR A 75 -22.63 9.54 2.24
C TYR A 75 -22.58 8.10 1.72
N GLY A 76 -21.51 7.79 1.01
CA GLY A 76 -21.22 6.45 0.53
C GLY A 76 -19.78 6.33 0.05
N ILE A 77 -19.46 5.19 -0.54
CA ILE A 77 -18.14 4.89 -1.10
C ILE A 77 -18.23 4.73 -2.61
N SER A 78 -17.33 5.40 -3.32
CA SER A 78 -17.16 5.23 -4.77
C SER A 78 -15.97 4.31 -5.04
N VAL A 79 -16.28 3.08 -5.47
CA VAL A 79 -15.32 1.98 -5.64
C VAL A 79 -14.99 1.85 -7.12
N LYS A 80 -13.68 1.87 -7.44
CA LYS A 80 -13.21 1.68 -8.81
C LYS A 80 -13.42 0.23 -9.25
N GLN A 81 -14.04 0.05 -10.40
CA GLN A 81 -14.27 -1.25 -11.02
C GLN A 81 -13.10 -1.63 -11.94
N SER A 82 -13.06 -2.90 -12.37
CA SER A 82 -12.00 -3.43 -13.22
C SER A 82 -11.94 -2.78 -14.61
N ASP A 83 -13.07 -2.29 -15.12
CA ASP A 83 -13.17 -1.54 -16.38
C ASP A 83 -12.74 -0.07 -16.25
N GLY A 84 -12.34 0.35 -15.04
CA GLY A 84 -11.94 1.72 -14.74
C GLY A 84 -13.07 2.66 -14.36
N SER A 85 -14.34 2.23 -14.47
CA SER A 85 -15.50 2.98 -14.00
C SER A 85 -15.57 3.02 -12.48
N TYR A 86 -16.47 3.83 -11.93
CA TYR A 86 -16.71 3.92 -10.49
C TYR A 86 -18.15 3.57 -10.15
N GLN A 87 -18.32 2.64 -9.21
CA GLN A 87 -19.61 2.28 -8.65
C GLN A 87 -19.78 2.95 -7.29
N PHE A 88 -20.90 3.64 -7.09
CA PHE A 88 -21.26 4.20 -5.79
C PHE A 88 -22.11 3.22 -4.99
N TYR A 89 -21.78 3.07 -3.70
CA TYR A 89 -22.56 2.33 -2.71
C TYR A 89 -22.92 3.26 -1.56
N LYS A 90 -24.22 3.44 -1.33
CA LYS A 90 -24.71 4.29 -0.24
C LYS A 90 -24.49 3.60 1.10
N PHE A 91 -24.05 4.32 2.11
CA PHE A 91 -23.94 3.76 3.45
C PHE A 91 -25.29 3.68 4.17
N ASP A 92 -25.44 2.67 5.01
CA ASP A 92 -26.50 2.58 6.01
C ASP A 92 -26.36 3.64 7.12
N GLY A 93 -27.31 3.68 8.06
CA GLY A 93 -27.32 4.68 9.14
C GLY A 93 -26.04 4.71 9.97
N ASN A 94 -25.43 3.55 10.25
CA ASN A 94 -24.16 3.49 10.96
C ASN A 94 -23.01 4.08 10.12
N GLY A 95 -22.91 3.68 8.85
CA GLY A 95 -21.91 4.23 7.94
C GLY A 95 -22.08 5.73 7.70
N GLN A 96 -23.31 6.27 7.69
CA GLN A 96 -23.54 7.73 7.64
C GLN A 96 -22.89 8.46 8.83
N LYS A 97 -22.98 7.88 10.04
CA LYS A 97 -22.35 8.44 11.25
C LYS A 97 -20.83 8.35 11.16
N LEU A 98 -20.29 7.20 10.80
CA LEU A 98 -18.84 7.00 10.67
C LEU A 98 -18.22 7.91 9.60
N ALA A 99 -18.93 8.13 8.49
CA ALA A 99 -18.51 9.05 7.44
C ALA A 99 -18.35 10.50 7.96
N LYS A 100 -19.34 10.98 8.74
CA LYS A 100 -19.24 12.29 9.39
C LYS A 100 -18.06 12.36 10.36
N ASP A 101 -17.84 11.30 11.14
CA ASP A 101 -16.71 11.22 12.07
C ASP A 101 -15.36 11.31 11.34
N ILE A 102 -15.23 10.70 10.15
CA ILE A 102 -14.04 10.84 9.29
C ILE A 102 -13.92 12.27 8.74
N LEU A 103 -14.99 12.83 8.17
CA LEU A 103 -14.98 14.17 7.57
C LEU A 103 -14.62 15.26 8.60
N ALA A 104 -15.04 15.09 9.85
CA ALA A 104 -14.68 16.00 10.94
C ALA A 104 -13.19 15.93 11.32
N LYS A 105 -12.53 14.78 11.15
CA LYS A 105 -11.15 14.53 11.60
C LYS A 105 -10.11 14.61 10.48
N THR A 106 -10.49 14.34 9.25
CA THR A 106 -9.56 14.30 8.13
C THR A 106 -8.98 15.68 7.84
N ALA A 107 -7.66 15.70 7.60
CA ALA A 107 -6.92 16.87 7.14
C ALA A 107 -6.88 16.98 5.60
N LYS A 108 -7.52 16.04 4.88
CA LYS A 108 -7.58 16.09 3.41
C LYS A 108 -8.71 17.02 2.97
N GLU A 109 -8.39 17.89 2.02
CA GLU A 109 -9.36 18.77 1.36
C GLU A 109 -10.04 18.12 0.15
N SER A 110 -9.50 17.00 -0.35
CA SER A 110 -10.06 16.22 -1.45
C SER A 110 -9.51 14.79 -1.43
N GLY A 111 -10.11 13.89 -2.21
CA GLY A 111 -9.54 12.55 -2.39
C GLY A 111 -9.49 11.73 -1.09
N ILE A 112 -10.55 11.83 -0.30
CA ILE A 112 -10.68 11.13 0.98
C ILE A 112 -10.91 9.65 0.71
N LEU A 113 -9.81 8.90 0.57
CA LEU A 113 -9.83 7.45 0.42
C LEU A 113 -10.21 6.79 1.75
N VAL A 114 -11.13 5.84 1.70
CA VAL A 114 -11.59 5.07 2.86
C VAL A 114 -11.59 3.58 2.56
N ILE A 115 -11.47 2.78 3.62
CA ILE A 115 -11.71 1.35 3.62
C ILE A 115 -12.98 1.12 4.42
N ALA A 116 -14.02 0.60 3.77
CA ALA A 116 -15.28 0.22 4.41
C ALA A 116 -15.36 -1.30 4.52
N LYS A 117 -15.74 -1.81 5.69
CA LYS A 117 -16.10 -3.21 5.91
C LYS A 117 -17.60 -3.31 6.13
N GLY A 118 -18.22 -4.33 5.56
CA GLY A 118 -19.65 -4.54 5.73
C GLY A 118 -20.26 -5.50 4.74
N THR A 119 -21.59 -5.55 4.74
CA THR A 119 -22.38 -6.39 3.82
C THR A 119 -23.17 -5.51 2.86
N LEU A 120 -23.16 -5.86 1.58
CA LEU A 120 -23.90 -5.14 0.55
C LEU A 120 -25.28 -5.77 0.37
N ASP A 121 -26.32 -4.96 0.51
CA ASP A 121 -27.73 -5.38 0.39
C ASP A 121 -28.50 -4.31 -0.39
N GLY A 122 -28.99 -4.67 -1.58
CA GLY A 122 -29.79 -3.76 -2.42
C GLY A 122 -29.09 -2.45 -2.78
N GLY A 123 -27.76 -2.44 -2.93
CA GLY A 123 -26.97 -1.23 -3.23
C GLY A 123 -26.65 -0.36 -2.00
N ILE A 124 -27.10 -0.78 -0.81
CA ILE A 124 -26.76 -0.16 0.48
C ILE A 124 -25.68 -1.01 1.15
N LEU A 125 -24.54 -0.40 1.47
CA LEU A 125 -23.49 -1.03 2.25
C LEU A 125 -23.81 -0.85 3.74
N LYS A 126 -24.08 -1.96 4.42
CA LYS A 126 -24.26 -2.03 5.87
C LYS A 126 -22.88 -2.03 6.53
N VAL A 127 -22.43 -0.85 6.96
CA VAL A 127 -21.04 -0.63 7.36
C VAL A 127 -20.82 -1.12 8.79
N THR A 128 -19.88 -2.04 8.98
CA THR A 128 -19.41 -2.49 10.31
C THR A 128 -18.15 -1.73 10.75
N SER A 129 -17.31 -1.31 9.81
CA SER A 129 -16.13 -0.48 10.06
C SER A 129 -15.86 0.45 8.89
N LEU A 130 -15.40 1.67 9.19
CA LEU A 130 -14.99 2.64 8.19
C LEU A 130 -13.74 3.36 8.69
N THR A 131 -12.67 3.30 7.92
CA THR A 131 -11.41 3.96 8.26
C THR A 131 -10.92 4.80 7.09
N GLU A 132 -10.36 5.97 7.38
CA GLU A 132 -9.66 6.73 6.35
C GLU A 132 -8.36 6.00 5.99
N LYS A 133 -8.19 5.68 4.71
CA LYS A 133 -6.92 5.20 4.19
C LYS A 133 -6.00 6.40 4.04
N ILE A 134 -5.17 6.57 5.06
CA ILE A 134 -4.04 7.50 5.02
C ILE A 134 -3.01 6.90 4.08
N LEU A 135 -2.98 7.41 2.84
CA LEU A 135 -1.79 7.26 2.00
C LEU A 135 -0.69 7.98 2.78
N GLN A 136 0.22 7.22 3.40
CA GLN A 136 1.31 7.82 4.15
C GLN A 136 2.00 8.79 3.23
N LYS A 137 1.98 10.09 3.59
CA LYS A 137 2.74 11.09 2.85
C LYS A 137 4.17 10.57 2.81
N PRO A 138 4.79 10.45 1.63
CA PRO A 138 6.09 9.80 1.55
C PRO A 138 7.06 10.56 2.45
N VAL A 139 7.57 9.87 3.48
CA VAL A 139 8.44 10.49 4.48
C VAL A 139 9.81 10.62 3.86
N ALA A 140 10.31 11.85 3.78
CA ALA A 140 11.65 12.08 3.29
C ALA A 140 12.67 11.57 4.32
N ILE A 141 13.57 10.70 3.88
CA ILE A 141 14.71 10.21 4.65
C ILE A 141 15.95 11.04 4.32
N VAL A 142 16.89 11.09 5.25
CA VAL A 142 18.23 11.67 5.05
C VAL A 142 19.25 10.55 5.19
N LEU A 143 20.03 10.34 4.13
CA LEU A 143 21.07 9.33 4.07
C LEU A 143 22.43 10.01 3.94
N SER A 144 23.43 9.45 4.60
CA SER A 144 24.83 9.85 4.44
C SER A 144 25.68 8.61 4.17
N GLY A 145 26.58 8.70 3.21
CA GLY A 145 27.30 7.54 2.69
C GLY A 145 28.17 7.91 1.50
N TRP A 146 28.52 6.92 0.69
CA TRP A 146 29.40 7.08 -0.46
C TRP A 146 28.60 7.08 -1.76
N LEU A 147 28.91 8.01 -2.64
CA LEU A 147 28.42 8.01 -4.00
C LEU A 147 29.06 6.85 -4.78
N ILE A 148 28.24 6.08 -5.47
CA ILE A 148 28.70 4.99 -6.34
C ILE A 148 27.77 4.80 -7.53
N GLU A 149 28.23 4.11 -8.56
CA GLU A 149 27.40 3.73 -9.70
C GLU A 149 26.67 2.41 -9.43
N THR A 150 25.56 2.23 -10.14
CA THR A 150 24.71 1.04 -10.00
C THR A 150 25.47 -0.23 -10.37
N SER A 151 26.40 -0.17 -11.33
CA SER A 151 27.26 -1.30 -11.72
C SER A 151 28.20 -1.79 -10.61
N CYS A 152 28.48 -0.95 -9.61
CA CYS A 152 29.43 -1.22 -8.53
C CYS A 152 28.75 -1.30 -7.15
N ASN A 153 27.43 -1.49 -7.11
CA ASN A 153 26.62 -1.45 -5.89
C ASN A 153 26.96 -2.52 -4.81
N GLY A 154 27.76 -3.53 -5.15
CA GLY A 154 28.20 -4.60 -4.26
C GLY A 154 29.62 -4.43 -3.70
N THR A 155 30.25 -3.26 -3.83
CA THR A 155 31.58 -3.03 -3.26
C THR A 155 31.57 -3.10 -1.71
N ASN A 156 32.62 -3.68 -1.14
CA ASN A 156 32.85 -3.70 0.32
C ASN A 156 33.75 -2.56 0.80
N ASP A 157 34.40 -1.85 -0.12
CA ASP A 157 35.33 -0.75 0.16
C ASP A 157 34.88 0.54 -0.58
N PRO A 158 33.69 1.08 -0.28
CA PRO A 158 33.15 2.23 -1.01
C PRO A 158 33.99 3.51 -0.83
N ASP A 159 34.80 3.59 0.22
CA ASP A 159 35.75 4.68 0.47
C ASP A 159 36.92 4.71 -0.52
N LYS A 160 37.27 3.55 -1.11
CA LYS A 160 38.33 3.46 -2.13
C LYS A 160 37.82 3.63 -3.55
N HIS A 161 36.50 3.74 -3.73
CA HIS A 161 35.91 3.90 -5.06
C HIS A 161 36.23 5.28 -5.62
N THR A 162 36.79 5.31 -6.83
CA THR A 162 37.39 6.54 -7.38
C THR A 162 36.41 7.29 -8.27
N LYS A 163 36.55 8.62 -8.31
CA LYS A 163 35.84 9.51 -9.22
C LYS A 163 36.03 9.10 -10.69
N GLU A 164 37.22 8.62 -11.05
CA GLU A 164 37.50 8.15 -12.40
C GLU A 164 36.63 6.94 -12.76
N CYS A 165 36.48 5.97 -11.85
CA CYS A 165 35.57 4.84 -12.02
C CYS A 165 34.13 5.32 -12.24
N CYS A 166 33.69 6.30 -11.43
CA CYS A 166 32.36 6.93 -11.57
C CYS A 166 32.09 7.60 -12.92
N LEU A 167 33.13 8.07 -13.58
CA LEU A 167 33.04 8.82 -14.84
C LEU A 167 33.29 7.94 -16.08
N MET A 168 33.67 6.66 -15.90
CA MET A 168 33.76 5.73 -17.03
C MET A 168 32.40 5.63 -17.71
N LYS A 169 32.40 5.63 -19.05
CA LYS A 169 31.18 5.71 -19.87
C LYS A 169 30.11 4.71 -19.44
N ASP A 170 30.48 3.45 -19.27
CA ASP A 170 29.53 2.38 -18.94
C ASP A 170 29.06 2.44 -17.49
N CYS A 171 29.94 2.86 -16.57
CA CYS A 171 29.61 3.06 -15.15
C CYS A 171 28.65 4.23 -14.97
N ALA A 172 28.95 5.38 -15.58
CA ALA A 172 28.07 6.55 -15.60
C ALA A 172 26.70 6.23 -16.23
N ALA A 173 26.69 5.47 -17.34
CA ALA A 173 25.46 5.04 -18.00
C ALA A 173 24.60 4.08 -17.15
N SER A 174 25.20 3.33 -16.23
CA SER A 174 24.47 2.48 -15.28
C SER A 174 23.63 3.28 -14.27
N GLY A 175 23.92 4.57 -14.13
CA GLY A 175 23.31 5.47 -13.16
C GLY A 175 23.99 5.41 -11.79
N TYR A 176 23.64 6.35 -10.92
CA TYR A 176 24.27 6.55 -9.61
C TYR A 176 23.34 6.25 -8.43
N GLY A 177 23.92 5.98 -7.28
CA GLY A 177 23.23 5.86 -6.00
C GLY A 177 24.15 6.13 -4.82
N ILE A 178 23.67 5.83 -3.62
CA ILE A 178 24.43 5.97 -2.38
C ILE A 178 24.55 4.63 -1.67
N ILE A 179 25.77 4.25 -1.29
CA ILE A 179 26.01 3.15 -0.35
C ILE A 179 26.04 3.72 1.06
N VAL A 180 25.20 3.16 1.94
CA VAL A 180 25.10 3.52 3.35
C VAL A 180 25.51 2.33 4.20
N LYS A 181 26.46 2.55 5.11
CA LYS A 181 26.85 1.54 6.11
C LYS A 181 25.76 1.41 7.17
N GLN A 182 25.28 0.19 7.36
CA GLN A 182 24.28 -0.16 8.36
C GLN A 182 24.94 -0.40 9.73
N ALA A 183 24.11 -0.45 10.78
CA ALA A 183 24.59 -0.66 12.14
C ALA A 183 25.26 -2.03 12.35
N ASP A 184 24.84 -3.04 11.60
CA ASP A 184 25.44 -4.38 11.61
C ASP A 184 26.75 -4.49 10.79
N GLY A 185 27.20 -3.37 10.20
CA GLY A 185 28.40 -3.30 9.38
C GLY A 185 28.18 -3.64 7.90
N SER A 186 26.98 -4.08 7.52
CA SER A 186 26.64 -4.31 6.10
C SER A 186 26.48 -2.98 5.34
N PHE A 187 26.43 -3.07 4.02
CA PHE A 187 26.23 -1.94 3.12
C PHE A 187 24.91 -2.08 2.38
N THR A 188 24.15 -0.99 2.29
CA THR A 188 22.90 -0.92 1.52
C THR A 188 23.05 0.14 0.44
N PHE A 189 22.77 -0.24 -0.80
CA PHE A 189 22.75 0.67 -1.95
C PHE A 189 21.33 1.20 -2.19
N TYR A 190 21.23 2.52 -2.35
CA TYR A 190 20.00 3.21 -2.72
C TYR A 190 20.19 3.87 -4.08
N LYS A 191 19.54 3.33 -5.11
CA LYS A 191 19.60 3.87 -6.47
C LYS A 191 18.88 5.20 -6.54
N PHE A 192 19.46 6.19 -7.21
CA PHE A 192 18.80 7.48 -7.41
C PHE A 192 17.80 7.46 -8.57
N ASP A 193 16.90 8.43 -8.57
CA ASP A 193 16.11 8.79 -9.75
C ASP A 193 16.94 9.59 -10.78
N ALA A 194 16.32 9.92 -11.92
CA ALA A 194 16.97 10.69 -12.99
C ALA A 194 17.54 12.03 -12.50
N LYS A 195 16.82 12.72 -11.60
CA LYS A 195 17.29 13.97 -11.00
C LYS A 195 18.53 13.73 -10.14
N GLY A 196 18.53 12.71 -9.29
CA GLY A 196 19.68 12.36 -8.48
C GLY A 196 20.89 11.91 -9.31
N HIS A 197 20.69 11.21 -10.43
CA HIS A 197 21.77 10.90 -11.38
C HIS A 197 22.43 12.17 -11.93
N GLN A 198 21.64 13.16 -12.35
CA GLN A 198 22.18 14.44 -12.82
C GLN A 198 22.96 15.17 -11.72
N LEU A 199 22.42 15.23 -10.50
CA LEU A 199 23.08 15.88 -9.36
C LEU A 199 24.41 15.19 -9.00
N ALA A 200 24.46 13.86 -9.08
CA ALA A 200 25.67 13.08 -8.88
C ALA A 200 26.73 13.38 -9.95
N ALA A 201 26.35 13.41 -11.22
CA ALA A 201 27.26 13.77 -12.32
C ALA A 201 27.79 15.21 -12.16
N ASP A 202 26.94 16.16 -11.80
CA ASP A 202 27.33 17.55 -11.54
C ASP A 202 28.33 17.64 -10.38
N TYR A 203 28.11 16.89 -9.30
CA TYR A 203 29.02 16.80 -8.18
C TYR A 203 30.37 16.20 -8.59
N LEU A 204 30.36 15.06 -9.29
CA LEU A 204 31.58 14.39 -9.77
C LEU A 204 32.41 15.34 -10.64
N ASN A 205 31.78 16.13 -11.50
CA ASN A 205 32.49 17.10 -12.33
C ASN A 205 33.10 18.27 -11.53
N LYS A 206 32.55 18.63 -10.37
CA LYS A 206 32.97 19.78 -9.57
C LYS A 206 33.93 19.42 -8.43
N THR A 207 33.81 18.24 -7.83
CA THR A 207 34.61 17.88 -6.65
C THR A 207 36.09 17.70 -7.00
N ALA A 208 36.94 18.14 -6.07
CA ALA A 208 38.39 17.93 -6.13
C ALA A 208 38.82 16.56 -5.56
N LYS A 209 37.90 15.86 -4.87
CA LYS A 209 38.16 14.51 -4.34
C LYS A 209 38.39 13.51 -5.47
N LYS A 210 39.35 12.60 -5.26
CA LYS A 210 39.67 11.52 -6.19
C LYS A 210 39.01 10.20 -5.81
N ASP A 211 38.77 10.01 -4.52
CA ASP A 211 38.13 8.85 -3.89
C ASP A 211 37.32 9.33 -2.67
N ASN A 212 36.81 8.39 -1.87
CA ASN A 212 36.05 8.65 -0.65
C ASN A 212 34.95 9.72 -0.86
N LEU A 213 34.16 9.51 -1.91
CA LEU A 213 33.16 10.46 -2.42
C LEU A 213 31.92 10.47 -1.52
N THR A 214 32.04 11.08 -0.36
CA THR A 214 30.98 11.12 0.65
C THR A 214 29.96 12.20 0.39
N ILE A 215 28.68 11.84 0.48
CA ILE A 215 27.54 12.72 0.22
C ILE A 215 26.46 12.58 1.29
N THR A 216 25.62 13.61 1.41
CA THR A 216 24.37 13.58 2.15
C THR A 216 23.21 13.85 1.20
N VAL A 217 22.23 12.95 1.19
CA VAL A 217 21.06 13.00 0.31
C VAL A 217 19.79 13.01 1.14
N LYS A 218 18.88 13.93 0.82
CA LYS A 218 17.49 13.87 1.30
C LYS A 218 16.62 13.39 0.15
N GLY A 219 15.79 12.39 0.40
CA GLY A 219 14.93 11.83 -0.64
C GLY A 219 13.76 11.03 -0.09
N ILE A 220 12.87 10.61 -0.98
CA ILE A 220 11.76 9.72 -0.67
C ILE A 220 12.14 8.34 -1.21
N TRP A 221 12.22 7.35 -0.33
CA TRP A 221 12.42 5.95 -0.72
C TRP A 221 11.08 5.31 -1.06
N ASP A 222 10.94 4.74 -2.25
CA ASP A 222 9.72 4.03 -2.67
C ASP A 222 9.83 2.51 -2.66
N GLY A 223 10.97 1.97 -2.19
CA GLY A 223 11.26 0.54 -2.15
C GLY A 223 12.25 0.08 -3.21
N ASP A 224 12.44 0.87 -4.27
CA ASP A 224 13.34 0.54 -5.38
C ASP A 224 14.23 1.75 -5.75
N ILE A 225 13.64 2.94 -5.80
CA ILE A 225 14.31 4.18 -6.20
C ILE A 225 14.21 5.23 -5.10
N LEU A 226 15.32 5.91 -4.85
CA LEU A 226 15.39 7.09 -4.00
C LEU A 226 15.13 8.34 -4.85
N LYS A 227 13.95 8.94 -4.67
CA LYS A 227 13.58 10.20 -5.33
C LYS A 227 14.30 11.37 -4.66
N VAL A 228 15.31 11.92 -5.31
CA VAL A 228 16.24 12.87 -4.69
C VAL A 228 15.61 14.26 -4.58
N LEU A 229 15.47 14.74 -3.34
CA LEU A 229 15.01 16.09 -3.03
C LEU A 229 16.18 17.06 -2.94
N SER A 230 17.24 16.70 -2.22
CA SER A 230 18.49 17.46 -2.12
C SER A 230 19.71 16.56 -2.08
N PHE A 231 20.84 17.09 -2.54
CA PHE A 231 22.13 16.41 -2.64
C PHE A 231 23.22 17.40 -2.18
N ALA A 232 24.12 16.96 -1.31
CA ALA A 232 25.25 17.78 -0.87
C ALA A 232 26.51 16.90 -0.70
N GLU A 233 27.67 17.47 -1.01
CA GLU A 233 28.94 16.89 -0.58
C GLU A 233 29.00 16.91 0.97
N LYS A 234 29.44 15.79 1.55
CA LYS A 234 29.76 15.73 2.97
C LYS A 234 31.22 16.14 3.15
N ASN A 235 31.42 17.27 3.81
CA ASN A 235 32.73 17.79 4.22
C ASN A 235 33.25 17.05 5.45
#